data_AF-K1RIS4-F1
#
_entry.id   AF-K1RIS4-F1
#
_cell.length_a   1.000
_cell.length_b   1.000
_cell.length_c   1.000
_cell.angle_alpha   90.00
_cell.angle_beta   90.00
_cell.angle_gamma   90.00
#
_symmetry.space_group_name_H-M   'P 1'
#
loop_
_entity.id
_entity.type
_entity.pdbx_description
1 polymer ?
#
loop_
_entity_poly.entity_id
_entity_poly.type
_entity_poly.pdbx_seq_one_letter_code
_entity_poly.pdbx_strand_id
1 'polypeptide(L)'
;MSILETMKSGLKYGTFTVDVWSIEYRVWDGNQMDIVKSKKNLNTLRKYFNEIGGYFEYSLVTTGKNIKDRWAQDVLYVRIGEWCKTRENFPNGTACPKKETAYGIDNYLLRPFPYQKVKDADKRHSQAKQDEVVFDIFQKEGGFFVDIGAHDGQFLSNTLWLERQHLWTGLLIEANPDLCQKIDKLKRHAWRLCACLSSTLGSVTFIKGDTVGGVENHIDEHHMKMVNKGDKITVPCYNLESVLDEIKIYHIDFFSLDVEGAEMAVLESLRDGLESNSFTVDVWSIEYRVWDGKLVVYEKSLENLNSLRWYFLSIGGYSEHSQLSNDENFSDGYALDVVFVRNKKFCEKYDELPDGTKCSDLPK
;
A
#
# COMPACT_ATOMS: atom_id res chain seq x y z
N MET A 1 -12.73 -23.83 15.66
CA MET A 1 -13.25 -22.50 15.27
C MET A 1 -12.74 -21.37 16.15
N SER A 2 -12.90 -21.38 17.48
CA SER A 2 -12.40 -20.29 18.34
C SER A 2 -10.92 -19.96 18.11
N ILE A 3 -10.07 -20.98 17.99
CA ILE A 3 -8.64 -20.81 17.67
C ILE A 3 -8.45 -20.13 16.30
N LEU A 4 -9.16 -20.57 15.27
CA LEU A 4 -9.08 -19.96 13.93
C LEU A 4 -9.54 -18.50 13.96
N GLU A 5 -10.59 -18.16 14.73
CA GLU A 5 -11.02 -16.77 14.88
C GLU A 5 -9.93 -15.88 15.51
N THR A 6 -9.15 -16.39 16.48
CA THR A 6 -8.01 -15.63 17.03
C THR A 6 -6.90 -15.37 16.00
N MET A 7 -6.79 -16.24 14.98
CA MET A 7 -5.80 -16.12 13.90
C MET A 7 -6.31 -15.29 12.72
N LYS A 8 -7.61 -15.00 12.67
CA LYS A 8 -8.30 -14.43 11.50
C LYS A 8 -7.71 -13.09 11.08
N SER A 9 -7.50 -12.19 12.04
CA SER A 9 -6.90 -10.88 11.79
C SER A 9 -5.49 -11.02 11.21
N GLY A 10 -4.65 -11.86 11.81
CA GLY A 10 -3.28 -12.05 11.32
C GLY A 10 -3.19 -12.71 9.94
N LEU A 11 -4.11 -13.64 9.63
CA LEU A 11 -4.18 -14.30 8.31
C LEU A 11 -4.78 -13.39 7.23
N LYS A 12 -5.80 -12.59 7.58
CA LYS A 12 -6.46 -11.66 6.65
C LYS A 12 -5.56 -10.48 6.30
N TYR A 13 -4.81 -9.98 7.29
CA TYR A 13 -4.01 -8.76 7.19
C TYR A 13 -2.51 -9.04 7.09
N GLY A 14 -2.12 -10.27 6.74
CA GLY A 14 -0.73 -10.60 6.38
C GLY A 14 0.30 -10.58 7.52
N THR A 15 -0.12 -10.54 8.79
CA THR A 15 0.81 -10.63 9.95
C THR A 15 1.58 -11.95 9.94
N PHE A 16 0.97 -13.01 9.43
CA PHE A 16 1.63 -14.28 9.12
C PHE A 16 0.84 -15.02 8.04
N THR A 17 1.48 -15.97 7.36
CA THR A 17 0.84 -16.78 6.31
C THR A 17 1.03 -18.26 6.57
N VAL A 18 0.05 -19.07 6.16
CA VAL A 18 0.13 -20.53 6.20
C VAL A 18 -0.17 -21.02 4.80
N ASP A 19 0.75 -21.69 4.11
CA ASP A 19 0.52 -21.99 2.69
C ASP A 19 -0.47 -23.14 2.47
N VAL A 20 -0.52 -24.10 3.40
CA VAL A 20 -1.44 -25.24 3.36
C VAL A 20 -2.03 -25.51 4.75
N TRP A 21 -3.35 -25.59 4.81
CA TRP A 21 -4.11 -26.02 5.99
C TRP A 21 -4.62 -27.44 5.79
N SER A 22 -4.51 -28.27 6.82
CA SER A 22 -5.29 -29.51 6.97
C SER A 22 -6.12 -29.38 8.23
N ILE A 23 -7.45 -29.37 8.09
CA ILE A 23 -8.35 -29.12 9.21
C ILE A 23 -9.38 -30.23 9.28
N GLU A 24 -9.32 -31.00 10.36
CA GLU A 24 -10.35 -31.98 10.69
C GLU A 24 -11.68 -31.27 11.00
N TYR A 25 -12.76 -31.70 10.35
CA TYR A 25 -14.08 -31.11 10.55
C TYR A 25 -15.12 -32.11 11.07
N ARG A 26 -14.77 -33.40 11.17
CA ARG A 26 -15.68 -34.45 11.63
C ARG A 26 -16.02 -34.29 13.10
N VAL A 27 -17.25 -34.67 13.44
CA VAL A 27 -17.74 -34.76 14.82
C VAL A 27 -18.24 -36.16 15.07
N TRP A 28 -17.83 -36.74 16.20
CA TRP A 28 -18.28 -38.05 16.66
C TRP A 28 -19.31 -37.90 17.78
N ASP A 29 -20.34 -38.74 17.75
CA ASP A 29 -21.31 -38.94 18.82
C ASP A 29 -21.25 -40.42 19.23
N GLY A 30 -20.45 -40.71 20.26
CA GLY A 30 -20.05 -42.07 20.60
C GLY A 30 -19.29 -42.77 19.46
N ASN A 31 -19.80 -43.91 19.01
CA ASN A 31 -19.19 -44.72 17.94
C ASN A 31 -19.71 -44.36 16.54
N GLN A 32 -20.60 -43.37 16.42
CA GLN A 32 -21.16 -42.94 15.14
C GLN A 32 -20.76 -41.50 14.85
N MET A 33 -20.59 -41.19 13.57
CA MET A 33 -20.29 -39.82 13.14
C MET A 33 -21.59 -38.99 13.14
N ASP A 34 -21.54 -37.82 13.77
CA ASP A 34 -22.61 -36.83 13.68
C ASP A 34 -22.49 -36.08 12.35
N ILE A 35 -23.25 -36.55 11.35
CA ILE A 35 -23.24 -36.02 9.99
C ILE A 35 -23.68 -34.54 9.95
N VAL A 36 -24.67 -34.18 10.78
CA VAL A 36 -25.24 -32.84 10.79
C VAL A 36 -24.23 -31.84 11.33
N LYS A 37 -23.59 -32.16 12.46
CA LYS A 37 -22.53 -31.31 13.03
C LYS A 37 -21.29 -31.25 12.14
N SER A 38 -20.89 -32.36 11.53
CA SER A 38 -19.74 -32.40 10.62
C SER A 38 -19.96 -31.49 9.40
N LYS A 39 -21.15 -31.53 8.79
CA LYS A 39 -21.51 -30.60 7.70
C LYS A 39 -21.50 -29.14 8.14
N LYS A 40 -22.02 -28.86 9.34
CA LYS A 40 -22.03 -27.51 9.91
C LYS A 40 -20.61 -26.98 10.10
N ASN A 41 -19.69 -27.80 10.60
CA ASN A 41 -18.28 -27.46 10.73
C ASN A 41 -17.64 -27.14 9.38
N LEU A 42 -17.81 -28.01 8.37
CA LEU A 42 -17.26 -27.78 7.03
C LEU A 42 -17.76 -26.46 6.42
N ASN A 43 -19.06 -26.18 6.53
CA ASN A 43 -19.63 -24.93 6.03
C ASN A 43 -19.11 -23.70 6.81
N THR A 44 -18.83 -23.86 8.11
CA THR A 44 -18.25 -22.80 8.93
C THR A 44 -16.81 -22.52 8.51
N LEU A 45 -16.01 -23.56 8.20
CA LEU A 45 -14.67 -23.40 7.66
C LEU A 45 -14.70 -22.72 6.28
N ARG A 46 -15.60 -23.12 5.39
CA ARG A 46 -15.78 -22.46 4.09
C ARG A 46 -16.10 -20.99 4.24
N LYS A 47 -17.02 -20.64 5.14
CA LYS A 47 -17.34 -19.25 5.45
C LYS A 47 -16.12 -18.50 5.97
N TYR A 48 -15.38 -19.10 6.92
CA TYR A 48 -14.15 -18.51 7.46
C TYR A 48 -13.10 -18.22 6.38
N PHE A 49 -12.77 -19.22 5.54
CA PHE A 49 -11.77 -19.07 4.49
C PHE A 49 -12.20 -18.11 3.37
N ASN A 50 -13.50 -18.05 3.07
CA ASN A 50 -14.04 -17.03 2.17
C ASN A 50 -13.94 -15.62 2.76
N GLU A 51 -14.14 -15.46 4.08
CA GLU A 51 -14.09 -14.15 4.75
C GLU A 51 -12.67 -13.60 4.93
N ILE A 52 -11.66 -14.47 5.10
CA ILE A 52 -10.26 -14.03 5.12
C ILE A 52 -9.71 -13.79 3.72
N GLY A 53 -10.24 -14.46 2.68
CA GLY A 53 -9.72 -14.36 1.32
C GLY A 53 -8.34 -15.00 1.14
N GLY A 54 -7.84 -15.06 -0.10
CA GLY A 54 -6.47 -15.55 -0.40
C GLY A 54 -6.25 -17.07 -0.32
N TYR A 55 -7.29 -17.85 -0.02
CA TYR A 55 -7.25 -19.31 0.05
C TYR A 55 -8.36 -19.94 -0.79
N PHE A 56 -8.14 -21.16 -1.26
CA PHE A 56 -9.19 -21.97 -1.90
C PHE A 56 -9.23 -23.38 -1.29
N GLU A 57 -10.42 -23.99 -1.30
CA GLU A 57 -10.60 -25.39 -0.90
C GLU A 57 -10.01 -26.30 -1.99
N TYR A 58 -8.91 -26.98 -1.66
CA TYR A 58 -8.21 -27.84 -2.61
C TYR A 58 -8.85 -29.22 -2.71
N SER A 59 -9.05 -29.90 -1.57
CA SER A 59 -9.59 -31.24 -1.55
C SER A 59 -10.12 -31.64 -0.18
N LEU A 60 -10.93 -32.69 -0.18
CA LEU A 60 -11.42 -33.39 1.00
C LEU A 60 -10.62 -34.70 1.16
N VAL A 61 -9.89 -34.86 2.28
CA VAL A 61 -9.01 -36.02 2.54
C VAL A 61 -9.79 -37.16 3.19
N THR A 62 -9.89 -38.31 2.54
CA THR A 62 -10.62 -39.49 3.08
C THR A 62 -9.65 -40.61 3.47
N THR A 63 -10.03 -41.42 4.47
CA THR A 63 -9.25 -42.58 4.94
C THR A 63 -9.79 -43.94 4.42
N GLY A 64 -10.81 -43.93 3.55
CA GLY A 64 -11.53 -45.14 3.11
C GLY A 64 -11.46 -45.42 1.61
N LYS A 65 -11.36 -46.70 1.22
CA LYS A 65 -11.33 -47.19 -0.18
C LYS A 65 -12.67 -47.07 -0.92
N ASN A 66 -13.77 -46.71 -0.25
CA ASN A 66 -15.10 -46.58 -0.86
C ASN A 66 -15.49 -45.11 -1.06
N ILE A 67 -15.31 -44.62 -2.29
CA ILE A 67 -15.61 -43.26 -2.75
C ILE A 67 -17.13 -42.93 -2.69
N LYS A 68 -17.99 -43.91 -2.43
CA LYS A 68 -19.45 -43.73 -2.42
C LYS A 68 -19.99 -43.04 -1.15
N ASP A 69 -19.26 -43.09 -0.04
CA ASP A 69 -19.61 -42.38 1.20
C ASP A 69 -18.66 -41.19 1.41
N ARG A 70 -19.09 -40.03 0.91
CA ARG A 70 -18.35 -38.79 0.70
C ARG A 70 -17.89 -38.05 1.97
N TRP A 71 -17.35 -38.73 2.97
CA TRP A 71 -17.04 -38.09 4.26
C TRP A 71 -15.55 -38.07 4.54
N ALA A 72 -14.90 -36.98 4.10
CA ALA A 72 -13.52 -36.70 4.42
C ALA A 72 -13.29 -36.41 5.90
N GLN A 73 -12.06 -36.68 6.34
CA GLN A 73 -11.54 -36.37 7.67
C GLN A 73 -11.21 -34.90 7.73
N ASP A 74 -10.38 -34.49 6.79
CA ASP A 74 -9.83 -33.16 6.73
C ASP A 74 -10.30 -32.46 5.46
N VAL A 75 -10.45 -31.15 5.56
CA VAL A 75 -10.49 -30.25 4.41
C VAL A 75 -9.14 -29.59 4.26
N LEU A 76 -8.63 -29.56 3.02
CA LEU A 76 -7.41 -28.85 2.68
C LEU A 76 -7.75 -27.48 2.11
N TYR A 77 -7.18 -26.43 2.70
CA TYR A 77 -7.14 -25.09 2.11
C TYR A 77 -5.71 -24.76 1.69
N VAL A 78 -5.56 -24.25 0.47
CA VAL A 78 -4.25 -23.86 -0.08
C VAL A 78 -4.28 -22.37 -0.39
N ARG A 79 -3.19 -21.69 -0.06
CA ARG A 79 -3.01 -20.27 -0.37
C ARG A 79 -2.94 -20.09 -1.89
N ILE A 80 -3.80 -19.24 -2.43
CA ILE A 80 -3.91 -18.97 -3.88
C ILE A 80 -2.56 -18.50 -4.43
N GLY A 81 -1.90 -17.57 -3.73
CA GLY A 81 -0.62 -17.02 -4.15
C GLY A 81 0.50 -18.06 -4.30
N GLU A 82 0.52 -19.09 -3.46
CA GLU A 82 1.52 -20.18 -3.53
C GLU A 82 1.16 -21.18 -4.63
N TRP A 83 -0.11 -21.55 -4.74
CA TRP A 83 -0.60 -22.43 -5.80
C TRP A 83 -0.28 -21.88 -7.20
N CYS A 84 -0.58 -20.61 -7.41
CA CYS A 84 -0.42 -19.95 -8.70
C CYS A 84 1.02 -19.59 -9.07
N LYS A 85 2.02 -19.90 -8.23
CA LYS A 85 3.44 -19.83 -8.62
C LYS A 85 3.86 -20.97 -9.56
N THR A 86 3.19 -22.12 -9.47
CA THR A 86 3.62 -23.35 -10.16
C THR A 86 2.56 -23.94 -11.09
N ARG A 87 1.36 -23.36 -11.12
CA ARG A 87 0.21 -23.88 -11.86
C ARG A 87 -0.58 -22.75 -12.50
N GLU A 88 -1.08 -22.99 -13.71
CA GLU A 88 -1.88 -22.02 -14.46
C GLU A 88 -3.37 -22.02 -14.07
N ASN A 89 -3.87 -23.14 -13.53
CA ASN A 89 -5.29 -23.33 -13.24
C ASN A 89 -5.49 -23.95 -11.84
N PHE A 90 -6.62 -23.63 -11.21
CA PHE A 90 -7.14 -24.33 -10.04
C PHE A 90 -7.70 -25.71 -10.43
N PRO A 91 -7.90 -26.64 -9.47
CA PRO A 91 -8.44 -27.97 -9.75
C PRO A 91 -9.82 -27.99 -10.44
N ASN A 92 -10.62 -26.94 -10.26
CA ASN A 92 -11.92 -26.77 -10.91
C ASN A 92 -11.83 -26.25 -12.36
N GLY A 93 -10.61 -26.06 -12.89
CA GLY A 93 -10.37 -25.55 -14.25
C GLY A 93 -10.43 -24.03 -14.38
N THR A 94 -10.77 -23.30 -13.30
CA THR A 94 -10.66 -21.84 -13.31
C THR A 94 -9.18 -21.45 -13.42
N ALA A 95 -8.86 -20.51 -14.30
CA ALA A 95 -7.51 -19.96 -14.38
C ALA A 95 -7.12 -19.38 -13.02
N CYS A 96 -5.86 -19.58 -12.63
CA CYS A 96 -5.27 -18.74 -11.60
C CYS A 96 -5.56 -17.29 -11.97
N PRO A 97 -5.81 -16.41 -10.98
CA PRO A 97 -5.81 -14.99 -11.26
C PRO A 97 -4.52 -14.76 -12.01
N LYS A 98 -4.62 -14.15 -13.20
CA LYS A 98 -3.43 -13.61 -13.80
C LYS A 98 -2.93 -12.67 -12.72
N LYS A 99 -1.88 -13.08 -12.01
CA LYS A 99 -0.93 -12.10 -11.56
C LYS A 99 -0.65 -11.36 -12.86
N GLU A 100 -1.12 -10.13 -13.02
CA GLU A 100 -0.34 -9.19 -13.82
C GLU A 100 0.98 -9.13 -13.07
N THR A 101 1.81 -10.11 -13.38
CA THR A 101 2.79 -10.63 -12.46
C THR A 101 3.90 -9.65 -12.52
N ALA A 102 4.50 -9.43 -11.37
CA ALA A 102 5.93 -9.41 -11.09
C ALA A 102 6.97 -9.85 -12.17
N TYR A 103 6.59 -10.33 -13.37
CA TYR A 103 7.46 -10.45 -14.53
C TYR A 103 8.18 -9.13 -14.78
N GLY A 104 9.45 -9.13 -14.39
CA GLY A 104 10.34 -8.01 -14.55
C GLY A 104 10.25 -6.94 -13.47
N ILE A 105 9.47 -7.06 -12.38
CA ILE A 105 9.58 -6.12 -11.25
C ILE A 105 11.03 -6.06 -10.77
N ASP A 106 11.69 -7.21 -10.65
CA ASP A 106 13.12 -7.32 -10.30
C ASP A 106 14.04 -6.54 -11.25
N ASN A 107 13.66 -6.32 -12.50
CA ASN A 107 14.45 -5.52 -13.45
C ASN A 107 14.37 -4.02 -13.12
N TYR A 108 13.32 -3.59 -12.42
CA TYR A 108 13.07 -2.20 -12.04
C TYR A 108 13.17 -1.96 -10.54
N LEU A 109 13.36 -3.00 -9.74
CA LEU A 109 13.44 -2.95 -8.29
C LEU A 109 14.89 -3.15 -7.83
N LEU A 110 15.46 -2.14 -7.18
CA LEU A 110 16.79 -2.19 -6.59
C LEU A 110 16.69 -2.30 -5.07
N ARG A 111 17.53 -3.16 -4.50
CA ARG A 111 17.62 -3.40 -3.07
C ARG A 111 18.22 -2.18 -2.33
N PRO A 112 17.87 -1.97 -1.06
CA PRO A 112 18.50 -0.96 -0.21
C PRO A 112 20.01 -1.18 -0.14
N PHE A 113 20.76 -0.09 -0.20
CA PHE A 113 22.17 -0.13 0.20
C PHE A 113 22.26 -0.25 1.72
N PRO A 114 23.36 -0.81 2.27
CA PRO A 114 23.59 -0.79 3.71
C PRO A 114 23.55 0.64 4.24
N TYR A 115 22.92 0.85 5.39
CA TYR A 115 22.88 2.16 6.04
C TYR A 115 24.29 2.73 6.22
N GLN A 116 24.46 4.01 5.90
CA GLN A 116 25.70 4.74 6.09
C GLN A 116 25.43 6.00 6.90
N LYS A 117 26.14 6.15 8.01
CA LYS A 117 26.10 7.40 8.79
C LYS A 117 26.79 8.51 8.00
N VAL A 118 26.06 9.58 7.74
CA VAL A 118 26.57 10.77 7.04
C VAL A 118 26.74 11.94 8.01
N LYS A 119 27.62 12.90 7.68
CA LYS A 119 27.94 14.03 8.58
C LYS A 119 26.77 15.01 8.72
N ASP A 120 25.98 15.15 7.67
CA ASP A 120 24.84 16.04 7.55
C ASP A 120 23.51 15.28 7.70
N ALA A 121 23.47 14.25 8.56
CA ALA A 121 22.29 13.41 8.75
C ALA A 121 21.04 14.19 9.17
N ASP A 122 21.22 15.27 9.94
CA ASP A 122 20.13 16.14 10.40
C ASP A 122 19.69 17.20 9.38
N LYS A 123 20.28 17.22 8.17
CA LYS A 123 19.85 18.16 7.13
C LYS A 123 18.44 17.83 6.67
N ARG A 124 17.56 18.84 6.70
CA ARG A 124 16.20 18.77 6.13
C ARG A 124 16.20 19.09 4.65
N HIS A 125 15.31 18.43 3.93
CA HIS A 125 15.14 18.56 2.49
C HIS A 125 13.71 18.89 2.08
N SER A 126 12.71 18.48 2.87
CA SER A 126 11.29 18.70 2.63
C SER A 126 10.92 20.18 2.39
N GLN A 127 9.92 20.43 1.56
CA GLN A 127 9.49 21.79 1.21
C GLN A 127 8.65 22.45 2.31
N ALA A 128 7.80 21.66 2.96
CA ALA A 128 6.79 22.11 3.90
C ALA A 128 6.84 21.32 5.21
N LYS A 129 8.02 20.81 5.57
CA LYS A 129 8.27 20.06 6.82
C LYS A 129 7.47 18.76 6.95
N GLN A 130 7.16 18.13 5.83
CA GLN A 130 6.49 16.82 5.78
C GLN A 130 7.17 15.80 6.70
N ASP A 131 8.51 15.75 6.63
CA ASP A 131 9.36 14.86 7.41
C ASP A 131 9.32 15.15 8.92
N GLU A 132 9.32 16.43 9.33
CA GLU A 132 9.18 16.88 10.72
C GLU A 132 7.83 16.47 11.32
N VAL A 133 6.72 16.69 10.60
CA VAL A 133 5.38 16.35 11.10
C VAL A 133 5.20 14.85 11.29
N VAL A 134 5.69 14.04 10.35
CA VAL A 134 5.69 12.57 10.48
C VAL A 134 6.48 12.13 11.71
N PHE A 135 7.66 12.72 11.91
CA PHE A 135 8.47 12.40 13.08
C PHE A 135 7.80 12.85 14.39
N ASP A 136 7.12 14.00 14.43
CA ASP A 136 6.47 14.47 15.65
C ASP A 136 5.26 13.59 16.04
N ILE A 137 4.52 13.09 15.04
CA ILE A 137 3.41 12.14 15.27
C ILE A 137 3.94 10.88 15.96
N PHE A 138 4.98 10.24 15.44
CA PHE A 138 5.45 8.95 15.96
C PHE A 138 6.54 9.05 17.03
N GLN A 139 7.53 9.91 16.83
CA GLN A 139 8.80 9.99 17.55
C GLN A 139 9.49 8.63 17.59
N LYS A 140 9.57 8.00 16.41
CA LYS A 140 10.02 6.62 16.21
C LYS A 140 11.34 6.58 15.42
N GLU A 141 12.24 5.70 15.86
CA GLU A 141 13.39 5.23 15.10
C GLU A 141 13.02 3.96 14.32
N GLY A 142 13.54 3.80 13.10
CA GLY A 142 13.36 2.57 12.32
C GLY A 142 11.94 2.35 11.81
N GLY A 143 11.40 3.29 11.04
CA GLY A 143 10.15 3.12 10.28
C GLY A 143 10.38 2.69 8.83
N PHE A 144 9.28 2.35 8.15
CA PHE A 144 9.24 2.09 6.71
C PHE A 144 8.42 3.17 6.00
N PHE A 145 9.03 3.91 5.08
CA PHE A 145 8.32 4.87 4.23
C PHE A 145 8.08 4.36 2.81
N VAL A 146 7.07 4.90 2.14
CA VAL A 146 6.93 4.88 0.68
C VAL A 146 6.94 6.33 0.19
N ASP A 147 7.78 6.62 -0.80
CA ASP A 147 7.93 7.94 -1.41
C ASP A 147 7.68 7.79 -2.92
N ILE A 148 6.54 8.25 -3.41
CA ILE A 148 6.24 8.26 -4.85
C ILE A 148 6.38 9.67 -5.39
N GLY A 149 7.03 9.78 -6.56
CA GLY A 149 7.60 11.05 -7.01
C GLY A 149 8.92 11.36 -6.33
N ALA A 150 9.71 10.32 -6.04
CA ALA A 150 10.97 10.47 -5.31
C ALA A 150 12.01 11.36 -6.01
N HIS A 151 11.76 11.77 -7.26
CA HIS A 151 12.59 12.67 -8.05
C HIS A 151 14.03 12.15 -8.14
N ASP A 152 15.03 12.99 -7.86
CA ASP A 152 16.45 12.61 -7.83
C ASP A 152 16.86 11.89 -6.53
N GLY A 153 15.92 11.72 -5.59
CA GLY A 153 16.09 11.07 -4.31
C GLY A 153 16.63 11.96 -3.19
N GLN A 154 16.89 13.25 -3.45
CA GLN A 154 17.44 14.19 -2.46
C GLN A 154 16.81 15.58 -2.50
N PHE A 155 16.63 16.17 -3.67
CA PHE A 155 15.98 17.46 -3.82
C PHE A 155 14.54 17.33 -3.33
N LEU A 156 14.17 18.18 -2.37
CA LEU A 156 12.82 18.23 -1.79
C LEU A 156 12.32 16.93 -1.13
N SER A 157 13.21 15.97 -0.87
CA SER A 157 12.78 14.66 -0.36
C SER A 157 12.15 14.75 1.04
N ASN A 158 10.95 14.19 1.15
CA ASN A 158 10.20 14.05 2.40
C ASN A 158 10.68 12.88 3.28
N THR A 159 11.63 12.07 2.81
CA THR A 159 12.03 10.81 3.46
C THR A 159 13.51 10.71 3.78
N LEU A 160 14.36 11.54 3.16
CA LEU A 160 15.81 11.43 3.29
C LEU A 160 16.30 11.75 4.72
N TRP A 161 15.67 12.70 5.39
CA TRP A 161 16.01 13.02 6.78
C TRP A 161 15.62 11.87 7.73
N LEU A 162 14.42 11.32 7.59
CA LEU A 162 13.96 10.14 8.36
C LEU A 162 14.92 8.96 8.18
N GLU A 163 15.38 8.70 6.95
CA GLU A 163 16.36 7.66 6.65
C GLU A 163 17.71 7.90 7.35
N ARG A 164 18.28 9.10 7.17
CA ARG A 164 19.66 9.39 7.61
C ARG A 164 19.76 9.58 9.12
N GLN A 165 18.82 10.30 9.71
CA GLN A 165 18.84 10.70 11.11
C GLN A 165 18.15 9.68 12.02
N HIS A 166 17.05 9.08 11.57
CA HIS A 166 16.18 8.24 12.40
C HIS A 166 16.20 6.75 12.04
N LEU A 167 17.16 6.34 11.21
CA LEU A 167 17.38 4.95 10.82
C LEU A 167 16.16 4.32 10.11
N TRP A 168 15.32 5.14 9.47
CA TRP A 168 14.24 4.61 8.64
C TRP A 168 14.79 3.97 7.38
N THR A 169 14.02 3.06 6.81
CA THR A 169 14.20 2.56 5.45
C THR A 169 12.89 2.73 4.69
N GLY A 170 12.82 2.34 3.43
CA GLY A 170 11.59 2.51 2.68
C GLY A 170 11.67 2.06 1.24
N LEU A 171 10.72 2.54 0.45
CA LEU A 171 10.61 2.32 -0.99
C LEU A 171 10.45 3.68 -1.70
N LEU A 172 11.40 4.01 -2.56
CA LEU A 172 11.36 5.16 -3.46
C LEU A 172 10.79 4.70 -4.80
N ILE A 173 9.77 5.39 -5.30
CA ILE A 173 9.12 5.09 -6.58
C ILE A 173 9.24 6.30 -7.49
N GLU A 174 9.87 6.10 -8.64
CA GLU A 174 10.07 7.14 -9.66
C GLU A 174 9.86 6.53 -11.05
N ALA A 175 9.06 7.18 -11.88
CA ALA A 175 8.74 6.67 -13.22
C ALA A 175 9.80 7.09 -14.26
N ASN A 176 10.49 8.22 -14.05
CA ASN A 176 11.49 8.75 -14.96
C ASN A 176 12.85 8.02 -14.80
N PRO A 177 13.31 7.23 -15.80
CA PRO A 177 14.56 6.47 -15.71
C PRO A 177 15.80 7.35 -15.52
N ASP A 178 15.78 8.58 -16.03
CA ASP A 178 16.90 9.52 -15.86
C ASP A 178 17.03 9.96 -14.39
N LEU A 179 15.90 10.13 -13.70
CA LEU A 179 15.85 10.43 -12.26
C LEU A 179 16.17 9.20 -11.41
N CYS A 180 15.70 8.00 -11.78
CA CYS A 180 16.11 6.74 -11.14
C CYS A 180 17.64 6.57 -11.14
N GLN A 181 18.33 6.94 -12.22
CA GLN A 181 19.80 6.91 -12.27
C GLN A 181 20.45 7.91 -11.31
N LYS A 182 19.80 9.05 -11.01
CA LYS A 182 20.26 9.99 -9.98
C LYS A 182 20.07 9.39 -8.59
N ILE A 183 18.90 8.77 -8.31
CA ILE A 183 18.64 8.06 -7.04
C ILE A 183 19.70 6.96 -6.80
N ASP A 184 19.99 6.15 -7.81
CA ASP A 184 20.94 5.03 -7.70
C ASP A 184 22.36 5.50 -7.30
N LYS A 185 22.76 6.70 -7.71
CA LYS A 185 24.06 7.30 -7.35
C LYS A 185 24.12 7.73 -5.88
N LEU A 186 22.99 8.05 -5.25
CA LEU A 186 22.93 8.44 -3.84
C LEU A 186 23.11 7.24 -2.90
N LYS A 187 22.87 6.02 -3.39
CA LYS A 187 22.98 4.77 -2.61
C LYS A 187 22.18 4.82 -1.30
N ARG A 188 20.93 5.25 -1.41
CA ARG A 188 20.01 5.37 -0.25
C ARG A 188 19.78 4.01 0.42
N HIS A 189 19.54 4.04 1.73
CA HIS A 189 19.10 2.91 2.54
C HIS A 189 17.59 2.65 2.34
N ALA A 190 17.16 2.56 1.08
CA ALA A 190 15.79 2.32 0.68
C ALA A 190 15.75 1.51 -0.61
N TRP A 191 14.70 0.72 -0.79
CA TRP A 191 14.37 0.12 -2.07
C TRP A 191 14.11 1.23 -3.09
N ARG A 192 14.38 0.94 -4.37
CA ARG A 192 14.02 1.86 -5.46
C ARG A 192 13.28 1.09 -6.54
N LEU A 193 12.07 1.52 -6.86
CA LEU A 193 11.29 1.03 -7.99
C LEU A 193 11.29 2.09 -9.10
N CYS A 194 11.83 1.74 -10.27
CA CYS A 194 11.82 2.60 -11.43
C CYS A 194 10.61 2.28 -12.35
N ALA A 195 9.42 2.68 -11.93
CA ALA A 195 8.15 2.36 -12.59
C ALA A 195 7.03 3.29 -12.11
N CYS A 196 5.89 3.25 -12.79
CA CYS A 196 4.65 3.87 -12.31
C CYS A 196 3.84 2.90 -11.41
N LEU A 197 2.90 3.42 -10.63
CA LEU A 197 1.89 2.59 -9.96
C LEU A 197 0.59 2.56 -10.74
N SER A 198 0.03 1.37 -10.92
CA SER A 198 -1.31 1.17 -11.47
C SER A 198 -1.82 -0.22 -11.11
N SER A 199 -3.13 -0.34 -10.85
CA SER A 199 -3.81 -1.62 -10.63
C SER A 199 -4.38 -2.24 -11.90
N THR A 200 -4.36 -1.51 -13.03
CA THR A 200 -5.05 -1.91 -14.28
C THR A 200 -4.19 -1.78 -15.53
N LEU A 201 -3.15 -0.94 -15.50
CA LEU A 201 -2.29 -0.68 -16.65
C LEU A 201 -0.94 -1.36 -16.44
N GLY A 202 -0.47 -2.11 -17.44
CA GLY A 202 0.89 -2.68 -17.41
C GLY A 202 1.99 -1.68 -17.81
N SER A 203 1.63 -0.57 -18.47
CA SER A 203 2.55 0.50 -18.85
C SER A 203 1.79 1.78 -19.20
N VAL A 204 2.45 2.93 -19.07
CA VAL A 204 1.91 4.24 -19.47
C VAL A 204 2.90 5.05 -20.31
N THR A 205 2.38 6.00 -21.08
CA THR A 205 3.19 7.06 -21.68
C THR A 205 3.46 8.12 -20.63
N PHE A 206 4.73 8.33 -20.32
CA PHE A 206 5.20 9.33 -19.37
C PHE A 206 5.90 10.47 -20.13
N ILE A 207 5.55 11.70 -19.80
CA ILE A 207 6.23 12.90 -20.31
C ILE A 207 7.33 13.25 -19.32
N LYS A 208 8.58 13.18 -19.78
CA LYS A 208 9.72 13.52 -18.94
C LYS A 208 9.75 15.02 -18.66
N GLY A 209 10.13 15.34 -17.44
CA GLY A 209 10.59 16.66 -17.05
C GLY A 209 11.53 16.57 -15.86
N ASP A 210 12.33 17.62 -15.66
CA ASP A 210 13.32 17.69 -14.59
C ASP A 210 12.75 18.30 -13.31
N THR A 211 11.62 18.99 -13.38
CA THR A 211 10.92 19.53 -12.20
C THR A 211 9.44 19.14 -12.22
N VAL A 212 8.80 19.22 -13.39
CA VAL A 212 7.41 18.77 -13.59
C VAL A 212 7.40 17.75 -14.71
N GLY A 213 6.94 16.53 -14.42
CA GLY A 213 6.75 15.44 -15.37
C GLY A 213 5.55 14.60 -14.93
N GLY A 214 5.10 13.65 -15.75
CA GLY A 214 3.96 12.83 -15.33
C GLY A 214 3.37 11.94 -16.41
N VAL A 215 2.31 11.23 -16.03
CA VAL A 215 1.57 10.36 -16.95
C VAL A 215 0.72 11.22 -17.89
N GLU A 216 0.90 11.08 -19.21
CA GLU A 216 0.31 12.01 -20.21
C GLU A 216 -1.20 12.27 -20.03
N ASN A 217 -1.97 11.25 -19.65
CA ASN A 217 -3.42 11.36 -19.49
C ASN A 217 -3.87 11.83 -18.09
N HIS A 218 -2.94 12.06 -17.16
CA HIS A 218 -3.22 12.42 -15.76
C HIS A 218 -2.45 13.65 -15.28
N ILE A 219 -1.52 14.20 -16.06
CA ILE A 219 -0.91 15.49 -15.74
C ILE A 219 -2.01 16.56 -15.79
N ASP A 220 -2.09 17.42 -14.77
CA ASP A 220 -3.00 18.55 -14.76
C ASP A 220 -2.77 19.48 -15.97
N GLU A 221 -3.83 20.05 -16.53
CA GLU A 221 -3.73 20.88 -17.74
C GLU A 221 -2.79 22.08 -17.57
N HIS A 222 -2.61 22.59 -16.34
CA HIS A 222 -1.66 23.66 -16.03
C HIS A 222 -0.23 23.14 -16.04
N HIS A 223 0.04 21.98 -15.45
CA HIS A 223 1.34 21.31 -15.50
C HIS A 223 1.71 20.88 -16.94
N MET A 224 0.73 20.49 -17.76
CA MET A 224 0.92 20.17 -19.18
C MET A 224 1.47 21.34 -20.03
N LYS A 225 1.37 22.58 -19.55
CA LYS A 225 1.96 23.76 -20.20
C LYS A 225 3.44 23.94 -19.86
N MET A 226 3.92 23.28 -18.81
CA MET A 226 5.29 23.37 -18.30
C MET A 226 6.18 22.22 -18.78
N VAL A 227 5.59 21.11 -19.24
CA VAL A 227 6.33 19.94 -19.74
C VAL A 227 6.70 20.05 -21.22
N ASN A 228 7.83 19.45 -21.61
CA ASN A 228 8.18 19.29 -23.02
C ASN A 228 7.46 18.07 -23.62
N LYS A 229 6.34 18.30 -24.30
CA LYS A 229 5.50 17.25 -24.91
C LYS A 229 6.23 16.34 -25.91
N GLY A 230 7.41 16.72 -26.39
CA GLY A 230 8.23 15.89 -27.28
C GLY A 230 9.06 14.82 -26.57
N ASP A 231 9.30 14.95 -25.27
CA ASP A 231 10.18 14.05 -24.52
C ASP A 231 9.39 12.96 -23.78
N LYS A 232 8.82 12.03 -24.57
CA LYS A 232 7.96 10.96 -24.08
C LYS A 232 8.70 9.63 -24.00
N ILE A 233 8.38 8.86 -22.97
CA ILE A 233 8.85 7.49 -22.79
C ILE A 233 7.69 6.59 -22.40
N THR A 234 7.82 5.29 -22.66
CA THR A 234 6.90 4.28 -22.11
C THR A 234 7.54 3.68 -20.88
N VAL A 235 6.83 3.71 -19.76
CA VAL A 235 7.29 3.18 -18.46
C VAL A 235 6.40 2.02 -18.05
N PRO A 236 6.95 0.96 -17.43
CA PRO A 236 6.15 -0.10 -16.86
C PRO A 236 5.37 0.42 -15.66
N CYS A 237 4.25 -0.23 -15.36
CA CYS A 237 3.47 0.06 -14.18
C CYS A 237 3.17 -1.22 -13.40
N TYR A 238 3.14 -1.10 -12.09
CA TYR A 238 2.93 -2.22 -11.19
C TYR A 238 1.90 -1.88 -10.12
N ASN A 239 1.16 -2.90 -9.69
CA ASN A 239 0.31 -2.79 -8.51
C ASN A 239 1.21 -2.73 -7.25
N LEU A 240 0.95 -1.78 -6.36
CA LEU A 240 1.73 -1.61 -5.13
C LEU A 240 1.75 -2.87 -4.27
N GLU A 241 0.62 -3.57 -4.13
CA GLU A 241 0.53 -4.83 -3.38
C GLU A 241 1.51 -5.88 -3.92
N SER A 242 1.69 -5.95 -5.25
CA SER A 242 2.67 -6.87 -5.86
C SER A 242 4.10 -6.48 -5.54
N VAL A 243 4.41 -5.19 -5.48
CA VAL A 243 5.74 -4.67 -5.10
C VAL A 243 6.01 -4.96 -3.63
N LEU A 244 5.04 -4.64 -2.76
CA LEU A 244 5.07 -4.88 -1.33
C LEU A 244 5.20 -6.37 -1.00
N ASP A 245 4.50 -7.23 -1.75
CA ASP A 245 4.64 -8.68 -1.68
C ASP A 245 6.06 -9.14 -2.05
N GLU A 246 6.69 -8.54 -3.06
CA GLU A 246 8.06 -8.91 -3.46
C GLU A 246 9.07 -8.57 -2.35
N ILE A 247 8.93 -7.40 -1.73
CA ILE A 247 9.83 -6.96 -0.65
C ILE A 247 9.43 -7.44 0.75
N LYS A 248 8.28 -8.12 0.88
CA LYS A 248 7.72 -8.65 2.13
C LYS A 248 7.43 -7.57 3.18
N ILE A 249 6.90 -6.42 2.74
CA ILE A 249 6.51 -5.30 3.61
C ILE A 249 5.02 -5.06 3.45
N TYR A 250 4.26 -5.16 4.55
CA TYR A 250 2.79 -5.00 4.56
C TYR A 250 2.32 -3.83 5.43
N HIS A 251 3.27 -3.13 6.04
CA HIS A 251 3.03 -2.01 6.92
C HIS A 251 3.94 -0.86 6.55
N ILE A 252 3.35 0.31 6.34
CA ILE A 252 4.01 1.53 5.93
C ILE A 252 3.74 2.55 7.02
N ASP A 253 4.80 3.03 7.67
CA ASP A 253 4.68 4.06 8.71
C ASP A 253 4.33 5.42 8.07
N PHE A 254 4.94 5.73 6.91
CA PHE A 254 4.75 7.00 6.21
C PHE A 254 4.64 6.82 4.69
N PHE A 255 3.64 7.43 4.08
CA PHE A 255 3.45 7.48 2.63
C PHE A 255 3.45 8.94 2.15
N SER A 256 4.48 9.31 1.41
CA SER A 256 4.61 10.59 0.70
C SER A 256 4.10 10.41 -0.73
N LEU A 257 3.05 11.14 -1.10
CA LEU A 257 2.41 11.10 -2.43
C LEU A 257 2.44 12.48 -3.09
N ASP A 258 3.37 12.63 -4.02
CA ASP A 258 3.60 13.84 -4.81
C ASP A 258 3.87 13.37 -6.26
N VAL A 259 2.85 13.41 -7.12
CA VAL A 259 2.96 12.89 -8.50
C VAL A 259 2.43 13.89 -9.52
N GLU A 260 2.49 15.17 -9.18
CA GLU A 260 2.23 16.31 -10.05
C GLU A 260 0.84 16.28 -10.75
N GLY A 261 -0.19 15.82 -10.03
CA GLY A 261 -1.61 15.87 -10.45
C GLY A 261 -2.29 14.50 -10.61
N ALA A 262 -1.55 13.39 -10.47
CA ALA A 262 -2.08 12.04 -10.60
C ALA A 262 -2.44 11.37 -9.26
N GLU A 263 -2.51 12.13 -8.16
CA GLU A 263 -2.62 11.62 -6.78
C GLU A 263 -3.87 10.76 -6.61
N MET A 264 -5.03 11.25 -7.09
CA MET A 264 -6.29 10.50 -7.01
C MET A 264 -6.24 9.21 -7.82
N ALA A 265 -5.59 9.19 -8.98
CA ALA A 265 -5.45 7.97 -9.78
C ALA A 265 -4.59 6.92 -9.06
N VAL A 266 -3.53 7.36 -8.38
CA VAL A 266 -2.72 6.49 -7.52
C VAL A 266 -3.55 5.98 -6.35
N LEU A 267 -4.22 6.86 -5.59
CA LEU A 267 -5.05 6.47 -4.43
C LEU A 267 -6.16 5.47 -4.81
N GLU A 268 -6.85 5.69 -5.93
CA GLU A 268 -7.87 4.74 -6.40
C GLU A 268 -7.26 3.38 -6.76
N SER A 269 -6.02 3.35 -7.28
CA SER A 269 -5.31 2.09 -7.51
C SER A 269 -4.94 1.33 -6.22
N LEU A 270 -4.93 2.02 -5.08
CA LEU A 270 -4.60 1.48 -3.75
C LEU A 270 -5.84 1.10 -2.93
N ARG A 271 -7.03 1.51 -3.36
CA ARG A 271 -8.28 1.39 -2.59
C ARG A 271 -8.54 -0.03 -2.09
N ASP A 272 -8.53 -1.01 -2.98
CA ASP A 272 -8.82 -2.40 -2.64
C ASP A 272 -7.86 -2.95 -1.57
N GLY A 273 -6.57 -2.61 -1.67
CA GLY A 273 -5.56 -3.01 -0.69
C GLY A 273 -5.74 -2.35 0.67
N LEU A 274 -6.15 -1.08 0.71
CA LEU A 274 -6.43 -0.35 1.95
C LEU A 274 -7.73 -0.84 2.63
N GLU A 275 -8.81 -1.01 1.88
CA GLU A 275 -10.10 -1.49 2.40
C GLU A 275 -10.00 -2.96 2.87
N SER A 276 -9.29 -3.80 2.12
CA SER A 276 -9.01 -5.17 2.53
C SER A 276 -7.94 -5.28 3.63
N ASN A 277 -7.18 -4.21 3.86
CA ASN A 277 -5.96 -4.15 4.67
C ASN A 277 -4.93 -5.22 4.26
N SER A 278 -4.74 -5.45 2.96
CA SER A 278 -3.62 -6.25 2.44
C SER A 278 -2.27 -5.58 2.73
N PHE A 279 -2.29 -4.26 2.84
CA PHE A 279 -1.26 -3.45 3.49
C PHE A 279 -1.92 -2.34 4.31
N THR A 280 -1.11 -1.64 5.10
CA THR A 280 -1.59 -0.53 5.94
C THR A 280 -0.63 0.64 5.88
N VAL A 281 -1.18 1.85 5.99
CA VAL A 281 -0.42 3.10 6.04
C VAL A 281 -0.83 3.85 7.29
N ASP A 282 0.12 4.31 8.09
CA ASP A 282 -0.21 5.02 9.32
C ASP A 282 -0.26 6.55 9.17
N VAL A 283 0.63 7.14 8.37
CA VAL A 283 0.61 8.57 8.02
C VAL A 283 0.73 8.76 6.51
N TRP A 284 -0.10 9.63 5.97
CA TRP A 284 -0.02 10.12 4.59
C TRP A 284 0.39 11.59 4.60
N SER A 285 1.24 11.99 3.67
CA SER A 285 1.39 13.39 3.22
C SER A 285 1.11 13.39 1.72
N ILE A 286 0.14 14.19 1.29
CA ILE A 286 -0.34 14.17 -0.10
C ILE A 286 -0.40 15.61 -0.61
N GLU A 287 0.35 15.90 -1.68
CA GLU A 287 0.24 17.19 -2.36
C GLU A 287 -1.14 17.32 -3.01
N TYR A 288 -1.74 18.51 -2.89
CA TYR A 288 -3.00 18.82 -3.57
C TYR A 288 -2.95 20.14 -4.34
N ARG A 289 -1.91 20.94 -4.11
CA ARG A 289 -1.79 22.30 -4.63
C ARG A 289 -1.50 22.29 -6.12
N VAL A 290 -2.23 23.12 -6.86
CA VAL A 290 -1.98 23.32 -8.29
C VAL A 290 -1.36 24.68 -8.52
N TRP A 291 -0.26 24.72 -9.27
CA TRP A 291 0.46 25.94 -9.63
C TRP A 291 0.51 26.12 -11.14
N ASP A 292 0.20 27.33 -11.63
CA ASP A 292 0.08 27.58 -13.07
C ASP A 292 1.35 28.15 -13.74
N GLY A 293 2.46 28.25 -13.01
CA GLY A 293 3.64 28.99 -13.45
C GLY A 293 3.81 30.36 -12.80
N LYS A 294 2.76 30.88 -12.12
CA LYS A 294 2.76 32.22 -11.51
C LYS A 294 2.09 32.26 -10.15
N LEU A 295 0.93 31.62 -10.01
CA LEU A 295 0.09 31.69 -8.83
C LEU A 295 -0.59 30.35 -8.54
N VAL A 296 -1.02 30.17 -7.29
CA VAL A 296 -1.82 29.02 -6.87
C VAL A 296 -3.19 29.08 -7.53
N VAL A 297 -3.58 27.99 -8.19
CA VAL A 297 -4.91 27.83 -8.79
C VAL A 297 -5.86 27.39 -7.67
N TYR A 298 -6.41 28.36 -6.94
CA TYR A 298 -7.21 28.12 -5.74
C TYR A 298 -8.38 27.15 -5.95
N GLU A 299 -9.22 27.37 -6.97
CA GLU A 299 -10.41 26.54 -7.19
C GLU A 299 -10.04 25.06 -7.43
N LYS A 300 -9.00 24.82 -8.22
CA LYS A 300 -8.52 23.46 -8.52
C LYS A 300 -7.86 22.81 -7.31
N SER A 301 -7.04 23.57 -6.57
CA SER A 301 -6.41 23.09 -5.34
C SER A 301 -7.45 22.71 -4.28
N LEU A 302 -8.51 23.52 -4.14
CA LEU A 302 -9.62 23.22 -3.24
C LEU A 302 -10.42 21.98 -3.68
N GLU A 303 -10.64 21.81 -4.99
CA GLU A 303 -11.27 20.60 -5.55
C GLU A 303 -10.45 19.33 -5.24
N ASN A 304 -9.13 19.40 -5.41
CA ASN A 304 -8.22 18.31 -5.10
C ASN A 304 -8.28 17.95 -3.60
N LEU A 305 -8.16 18.96 -2.71
CA LEU A 305 -8.25 18.74 -1.26
C LEU A 305 -9.58 18.08 -0.85
N ASN A 306 -10.70 18.54 -1.42
CA ASN A 306 -12.00 17.96 -1.11
C ASN A 306 -12.14 16.51 -1.62
N SER A 307 -11.49 16.19 -2.75
CA SER A 307 -11.44 14.83 -3.30
C SER A 307 -10.63 13.90 -2.39
N LEU A 308 -9.49 14.36 -1.85
CA LEU A 308 -8.70 13.63 -0.86
C LEU A 308 -9.49 13.39 0.43
N ARG A 309 -10.14 14.43 0.98
CA ARG A 309 -11.02 14.32 2.15
C ARG A 309 -12.13 13.30 1.92
N TRP A 310 -12.78 13.34 0.76
CA TRP A 310 -13.84 12.39 0.42
C TRP A 310 -13.30 10.96 0.30
N TYR A 311 -12.13 10.77 -0.30
CA TYR A 311 -11.47 9.47 -0.39
C TYR A 311 -11.25 8.86 1.00
N PHE A 312 -10.59 9.57 1.91
CA PHE A 312 -10.30 9.07 3.26
C PHE A 312 -11.56 8.88 4.11
N LEU A 313 -12.56 9.74 3.92
CA LEU A 313 -13.88 9.53 4.52
C LEU A 313 -14.55 8.25 3.99
N SER A 314 -14.41 7.95 2.70
CA SER A 314 -15.05 6.79 2.05
C SER A 314 -14.47 5.45 2.49
N ILE A 315 -13.13 5.34 2.57
CA ILE A 315 -12.46 4.12 3.04
C ILE A 315 -12.55 3.97 4.56
N GLY A 316 -12.71 5.09 5.28
CA GLY A 316 -12.79 5.16 6.73
C GLY A 316 -11.48 4.83 7.44
N GLY A 317 -11.45 5.04 8.76
CA GLY A 317 -10.30 4.68 9.60
C GLY A 317 -9.11 5.67 9.55
N TYR A 318 -9.28 6.82 8.89
CA TYR A 318 -8.31 7.90 8.84
C TYR A 318 -8.96 9.23 9.23
N SER A 319 -8.15 10.16 9.75
CA SER A 319 -8.53 11.53 10.09
C SER A 319 -7.52 12.50 9.51
N GLU A 320 -7.98 13.64 9.01
CA GLU A 320 -7.11 14.75 8.61
C GLU A 320 -6.43 15.31 9.86
N HIS A 321 -5.11 15.35 9.85
CA HIS A 321 -4.29 15.82 10.96
C HIS A 321 -3.93 17.29 10.81
N SER A 322 -3.41 17.67 9.66
CA SER A 322 -2.91 19.02 9.39
C SER A 322 -2.78 19.28 7.90
N GLN A 323 -2.67 20.54 7.53
CA GLN A 323 -2.20 20.95 6.21
C GLN A 323 -0.79 21.55 6.34
N LEU A 324 0.05 21.35 5.33
CA LEU A 324 1.44 21.77 5.32
C LEU A 324 1.65 22.82 4.25
N SER A 325 2.41 23.87 4.57
CA SER A 325 2.67 24.97 3.64
C SER A 325 4.13 25.38 3.69
N ASN A 326 4.65 25.77 2.53
CA ASN A 326 5.98 26.36 2.35
C ASN A 326 5.97 27.91 2.29
N ASP A 327 4.79 28.53 2.36
CA ASP A 327 4.58 29.98 2.31
C ASP A 327 3.73 30.50 3.49
N GLU A 328 3.61 29.69 4.55
CA GLU A 328 2.84 29.96 5.77
C GLU A 328 1.32 30.17 5.55
N ASN A 329 0.79 29.88 4.36
CA ASN A 329 -0.64 29.87 4.10
C ASN A 329 -1.22 28.45 4.23
N PHE A 330 -1.84 28.18 5.38
CA PHE A 330 -2.45 26.89 5.72
C PHE A 330 -3.95 26.83 5.38
N SER A 331 -4.48 27.81 4.65
CA SER A 331 -5.89 27.82 4.28
C SER A 331 -6.18 26.74 3.23
N ASP A 332 -7.35 26.12 3.32
CA ASP A 332 -7.86 25.21 2.28
C ASP A 332 -7.70 25.84 0.89
N GLY A 333 -7.14 25.08 -0.06
CA GLY A 333 -6.90 25.53 -1.43
C GLY A 333 -5.61 26.33 -1.63
N TYR A 334 -4.80 26.53 -0.58
CA TYR A 334 -3.50 27.20 -0.66
C TYR A 334 -2.32 26.40 -0.10
N ALA A 335 -2.57 25.56 0.90
CA ALA A 335 -1.51 24.71 1.45
C ALA A 335 -0.97 23.75 0.38
N LEU A 336 0.25 23.28 0.58
CA LEU A 336 0.93 22.37 -0.33
C LEU A 336 0.40 20.94 -0.18
N ASP A 337 0.51 20.39 1.03
CA ASP A 337 0.08 19.03 1.37
C ASP A 337 -1.06 19.03 2.38
N VAL A 338 -1.80 17.92 2.39
CA VAL A 338 -2.66 17.51 3.51
C VAL A 338 -2.12 16.22 4.13
N VAL A 339 -2.18 16.14 5.46
CA VAL A 339 -1.73 14.99 6.24
C VAL A 339 -2.93 14.22 6.77
N PHE A 340 -2.96 12.92 6.53
CA PHE A 340 -3.94 12.00 7.13
C PHE A 340 -3.26 10.99 8.04
N VAL A 341 -3.87 10.72 9.19
CA VAL A 341 -3.38 9.73 10.17
C VAL A 341 -4.36 8.58 10.29
N ARG A 342 -3.85 7.36 10.43
CA ARG A 342 -4.67 6.18 10.69
C ARG A 342 -5.14 6.19 12.13
N ASN A 343 -6.46 6.26 12.34
CA ASN A 343 -7.09 6.49 13.64
C ASN A 343 -6.62 5.48 14.68
N LYS A 344 -6.62 4.19 14.32
CA LYS A 344 -6.19 3.11 15.20
C LYS A 344 -4.76 3.32 15.71
N LYS A 345 -3.85 3.74 14.83
CA LYS A 345 -2.44 3.94 15.18
C LYS A 345 -2.25 5.21 16.00
N PHE A 346 -2.88 6.30 15.58
CA PHE A 346 -2.82 7.58 16.26
C PHE A 346 -3.28 7.46 17.72
N CYS A 347 -4.38 6.72 17.93
CA CYS A 347 -4.94 6.45 19.25
C CYS A 347 -4.09 5.53 20.15
N GLU A 348 -2.98 4.98 19.68
CA GLU A 348 -2.01 4.30 20.57
C GLU A 348 -1.21 5.30 21.41
N LYS A 349 -1.12 6.56 20.97
CA LYS A 349 -0.31 7.61 21.60
C LYS A 349 -1.14 8.79 22.12
N TYR A 350 -2.29 9.06 21.52
CA TYR A 350 -3.15 10.20 21.86
C TYR A 350 -4.54 9.74 22.30
N ASP A 351 -5.18 10.49 23.20
CA ASP A 351 -6.52 10.18 23.73
C ASP A 351 -7.66 10.67 22.80
N GLU A 352 -7.36 11.63 21.93
CA GLU A 352 -8.29 12.26 20.99
C GLU A 352 -7.67 12.31 19.60
N LEU A 353 -8.49 12.11 18.57
CA LEU A 353 -8.15 12.33 17.17
C LEU A 353 -7.98 13.83 16.88
N PRO A 354 -7.35 14.22 15.76
CA PRO A 354 -7.13 15.62 15.42
C PRO A 354 -8.40 16.49 15.35
N ASP A 355 -9.55 15.89 15.07
CA ASP A 355 -10.86 16.57 15.04
C ASP A 355 -11.54 16.69 16.43
N GLY A 356 -10.87 16.22 17.49
CA GLY A 356 -11.37 16.20 18.87
C GLY A 356 -12.22 14.97 19.22
N THR A 357 -12.41 14.03 18.28
CA THR A 357 -13.13 12.79 18.58
C THR A 357 -12.32 11.92 19.54
N LYS A 358 -12.93 11.46 20.63
CA LYS A 358 -12.23 10.58 21.58
C LYS A 358 -11.91 9.24 20.97
N CYS A 359 -10.69 8.76 21.18
CA CYS A 359 -10.25 7.44 20.74
C CYS A 359 -11.08 6.31 21.37
N SER A 360 -11.67 6.52 22.55
CA SER A 360 -12.59 5.58 23.19
C SER A 360 -13.89 5.34 22.41
N ASP A 361 -14.27 6.29 21.55
CA ASP A 361 -15.55 6.31 20.85
C ASP A 361 -15.44 5.66 19.47
N LEU A 362 -14.22 5.31 19.04
CA LEU A 362 -13.98 4.62 17.79
C LEU A 362 -14.48 3.16 17.85
N PRO A 363 -15.03 2.63 16.74
CA PRO A 363 -15.35 1.22 16.63
C PRO A 363 -14.10 0.36 16.89
N LYS A 364 -14.22 -0.63 17.77
CA LYS A 364 -13.14 -1.56 18.12
C LYS A 364 -12.80 -2.54 17.01
#